data_AF-A0A2U3JYW2-F1
#
_entry.id   AF-A0A2U3JYW2-F1
#
_cell.length_a   1.000
_cell.length_b   1.000
_cell.length_c   1.000
_cell.angle_alpha   90.00
_cell.angle_beta   90.00
_cell.angle_gamma   90.00
#
_symmetry.space_group_name_H-M   'P 1'
#
loop_
_entity.id
_entity.type
_entity.pdbx_description
1 polymer ?
#
loop_
_entity_poly.entity_id
_entity_poly.type
_entity_poly.pdbx_seq_one_letter_code
_entity_poly.pdbx_strand_id
1 'polypeptide(L)'
;MESGAGGGYSQTGMQCVYLTCFQSEFSMLALILQYSNIRMHRADTLEEADFLLTVTGSTVLLSDIAFLDGSWRDALRMAEDAHPLVASSIVADPADLPSLADAYDRGACGTLLKPIDSGRAIQLIRVLHEAVCDRTSVLRDDSLETALPGRPSAHCR
;
A
#
# COMPACT_ATOMS: atom_id res chain seq x y z
N MET A 1 34.86 -12.67 19.47
CA MET A 1 34.67 -13.14 18.08
C MET A 1 33.45 -14.04 18.15
N GLU A 2 32.26 -13.68 17.70
CA GLU A 2 31.85 -12.72 16.68
C GLU A 2 30.61 -11.94 17.15
N SER A 3 30.55 -10.69 16.72
CA SER A 3 29.44 -9.76 16.90
C SER A 3 28.25 -10.21 16.05
N GLY A 4 27.13 -10.54 16.68
CA GLY A 4 25.83 -10.62 16.03
C GLY A 4 25.07 -9.33 16.27
N ALA A 5 25.13 -8.39 15.33
CA ALA A 5 24.25 -7.22 15.29
C ALA A 5 22.81 -7.70 15.10
N GLY A 6 22.09 -7.93 16.22
CA GLY A 6 20.65 -8.06 16.22
C GLY A 6 20.06 -6.68 15.94
N GLY A 7 19.98 -6.31 14.66
CA GLY A 7 19.26 -5.14 14.21
C GLY A 7 17.86 -5.17 14.82
N GLY A 8 17.54 -4.14 15.61
CA GLY A 8 16.23 -3.96 16.17
C GLY A 8 15.21 -3.89 15.04
N TYR A 9 14.47 -4.98 14.84
CA TYR A 9 13.20 -4.94 14.13
C TYR A 9 12.25 -4.16 15.03
N SER A 10 12.26 -2.84 14.88
CA SER A 10 11.14 -2.01 15.26
C SER A 10 9.92 -2.64 14.59
N GLN A 11 9.10 -3.35 15.37
CA GLN A 11 7.82 -3.89 14.92
C GLN A 11 6.88 -2.71 14.63
N THR A 12 7.12 -2.02 13.52
CA THR A 12 6.13 -1.13 12.92
C THR A 12 5.09 -2.04 12.28
N GLY A 13 3.99 -2.28 13.00
CA GLY A 13 2.86 -3.02 12.46
C GLY A 13 2.43 -2.43 11.12
N MET A 14 2.10 -3.30 10.16
CA MET A 14 1.70 -2.88 8.82
C MET A 14 0.41 -2.07 8.91
N GLN A 15 0.31 -0.98 8.15
CA GLN A 15 -0.89 -0.15 8.10
C GLN A 15 -1.48 -0.20 6.69
N CYS A 16 -2.79 -0.40 6.62
CA CYS A 16 -3.56 -0.40 5.38
C CYS A 16 -4.83 0.43 5.55
N VAL A 17 -5.25 1.06 4.46
CA VAL A 17 -6.53 1.78 4.39
C VAL A 17 -7.49 0.95 3.56
N TYR A 18 -8.72 0.77 4.05
CA TYR A 18 -9.80 0.12 3.34
C TYR A 18 -10.93 1.11 3.08
N LEU A 19 -11.08 1.49 1.82
CA LEU A 19 -12.14 2.33 1.31
C LEU A 19 -13.38 1.48 1.03
N THR A 20 -14.35 1.53 1.95
CA THR A 20 -15.61 0.78 1.85
C THR A 20 -16.73 1.47 2.64
N CYS A 21 -17.91 1.53 2.03
CA CYS A 21 -19.13 1.98 2.70
C CYS A 21 -19.76 0.89 3.60
N PHE A 22 -19.28 -0.36 3.53
CA PHE A 22 -19.83 -1.48 4.28
C PHE A 22 -19.11 -1.69 5.62
N GLN A 23 -19.65 -1.09 6.69
CA GLN A 23 -19.05 -1.15 8.03
C GLN A 23 -18.88 -2.58 8.57
N SER A 24 -19.87 -3.46 8.34
CA SER A 24 -19.84 -4.83 8.87
C SER A 24 -18.69 -5.67 8.31
N GLU A 25 -18.38 -5.52 7.02
CA GLU A 25 -17.27 -6.23 6.37
C GLU A 25 -15.92 -5.74 6.90
N PHE A 26 -15.78 -4.42 7.06
CA PHE A 26 -14.59 -3.81 7.67
C PHE A 26 -14.37 -4.32 9.10
N SER A 27 -15.37 -4.27 9.98
CA SER A 27 -15.21 -4.60 11.40
C SER A 27 -14.69 -6.02 11.62
N MET A 28 -15.20 -6.99 10.85
CA MET A 28 -14.76 -8.38 10.95
C MET A 28 -13.32 -8.55 10.44
N LEU A 29 -13.00 -7.96 9.29
CA LEU A 29 -11.69 -8.06 8.68
C LEU A 29 -10.61 -7.35 9.50
N ALA A 30 -10.90 -6.14 9.99
CA ALA A 30 -10.00 -5.35 10.82
C ALA A 30 -9.64 -6.08 12.13
N LEU A 31 -10.61 -6.74 12.77
CA LEU A 31 -10.38 -7.53 13.97
C LEU A 31 -9.39 -8.67 13.70
N ILE A 32 -9.57 -9.43 12.62
CA ILE A 32 -8.71 -10.56 12.26
C ILE A 32 -7.29 -10.08 11.89
N LEU A 33 -7.20 -8.99 11.14
CA LEU A 33 -5.93 -8.39 10.73
C LEU A 33 -5.13 -7.86 11.91
N GLN A 34 -5.81 -7.33 12.94
CA GLN A 34 -5.16 -6.87 14.16
C GLN A 34 -4.40 -8.01 14.87
N TYR A 35 -4.95 -9.23 14.91
CA TYR A 35 -4.23 -10.40 15.42
C TYR A 35 -2.98 -10.76 14.60
N SER A 36 -2.92 -10.33 13.35
CA SER A 36 -1.80 -10.55 12.43
C SER A 36 -0.80 -9.37 12.39
N ASN A 37 -0.91 -8.44 13.34
CA ASN A 37 -0.12 -7.20 13.42
C ASN A 37 -0.28 -6.27 12.20
N ILE A 38 -1.47 -6.30 11.60
CA ILE A 38 -1.88 -5.39 10.52
C ILE A 38 -2.98 -4.48 11.09
N ARG A 39 -2.76 -3.17 11.08
CA ARG A 39 -3.77 -2.17 11.43
C ARG A 39 -4.49 -1.74 10.16
N MET A 40 -5.80 -1.87 10.17
CA MET A 40 -6.66 -1.44 9.07
C MET A 40 -7.43 -0.19 9.48
N HIS A 41 -7.39 0.82 8.65
CA HIS A 41 -8.15 2.06 8.80
C HIS A 41 -9.28 2.07 7.78
N ARG A 42 -10.47 2.53 8.16
CA ARG A 42 -11.61 2.62 7.26
C ARG A 42 -11.71 4.03 6.69
N ALA A 43 -12.00 4.12 5.40
CA ALA A 43 -12.45 5.34 4.76
C ALA A 43 -13.81 5.09 4.09
N ASP A 44 -14.71 6.06 4.19
CA ASP A 44 -15.98 6.09 3.45
C ASP A 44 -15.87 6.84 2.12
N THR A 45 -14.93 7.81 2.06
CA THR A 45 -14.73 8.69 0.91
C THR A 45 -13.27 8.71 0.43
N LEU A 46 -13.05 9.19 -0.79
CA LEU A 46 -11.70 9.38 -1.34
C LEU A 46 -10.89 10.39 -0.54
N GLU A 47 -11.51 11.48 -0.12
CA GLU A 47 -10.86 12.52 0.70
C GLU A 47 -10.39 11.94 2.05
N GLU A 48 -11.22 11.10 2.68
CA GLU A 48 -10.84 10.42 3.93
C GLU A 48 -9.74 9.39 3.68
N ALA A 49 -9.78 8.65 2.57
CA ALA A 49 -8.75 7.69 2.21
C ALA A 49 -7.39 8.38 1.97
N ASP A 50 -7.37 9.49 1.22
CA ASP A 50 -6.18 10.31 0.97
C ASP A 50 -5.58 10.85 2.27
N PHE A 51 -6.44 11.40 3.14
CA PHE A 51 -6.04 11.88 4.46
C PHE A 51 -5.43 10.75 5.29
N LEU A 52 -6.08 9.58 5.35
CA LEU A 52 -5.61 8.43 6.14
C LEU A 52 -4.29 7.87 5.60
N LEU A 53 -4.13 7.74 4.28
CA LEU A 53 -2.87 7.32 3.67
C LEU A 53 -1.72 8.25 4.10
N THR A 54 -1.97 9.57 4.04
CA THR A 54 -1.00 10.61 4.43
C THR A 54 -0.64 10.56 5.92
N VAL A 55 -1.64 10.58 6.82
CA VAL A 55 -1.38 10.72 8.27
C VAL A 55 -0.91 9.43 8.92
N THR A 56 -1.31 8.28 8.39
CA THR A 56 -0.92 6.98 8.95
C THR A 56 0.37 6.46 8.33
N GLY A 57 0.78 6.98 7.16
CA GLY A 57 1.87 6.40 6.38
C GLY A 57 1.55 4.99 5.89
N SER A 58 0.28 4.71 5.66
CA SER A 58 -0.17 3.41 5.13
C SER A 58 0.41 3.23 3.73
N THR A 59 0.88 2.01 3.45
CA THR A 59 1.52 1.66 2.17
C THR A 59 0.62 0.81 1.28
N VAL A 60 -0.55 0.42 1.80
CA VAL A 60 -1.51 -0.42 1.10
C VAL A 60 -2.88 0.23 1.13
N LEU A 61 -3.50 0.35 -0.05
CA LEU A 61 -4.87 0.81 -0.23
C LEU A 61 -5.73 -0.36 -0.73
N LEU A 62 -6.83 -0.62 -0.05
CA LEU A 62 -7.88 -1.53 -0.47
C LEU A 62 -9.10 -0.69 -0.85
N SER A 63 -9.68 -0.92 -2.03
CA SER A 63 -10.90 -0.23 -2.47
C SER A 63 -11.98 -1.22 -2.80
N ASP A 64 -13.18 -1.00 -2.29
CA ASP A 64 -14.38 -1.67 -2.79
C ASP A 64 -14.68 -1.27 -4.24
N ILE A 65 -15.55 -2.02 -4.92
CA ILE A 65 -15.99 -1.72 -6.30
C ILE A 65 -16.65 -0.34 -6.37
N ALA A 66 -17.49 -0.04 -5.38
CA ALA A 66 -18.18 1.22 -5.23
C ALA A 66 -18.22 1.64 -3.76
N PHE A 67 -18.09 2.94 -3.52
CA PHE A 67 -18.16 3.55 -2.20
C PHE A 67 -18.93 4.88 -2.31
N LEU A 68 -18.95 5.68 -1.24
CA LEU A 68 -19.92 6.77 -1.09
C LEU A 68 -19.80 7.87 -2.17
N ASP A 69 -18.57 8.21 -2.56
CA ASP A 69 -18.24 9.32 -3.46
C ASP A 69 -17.56 8.89 -4.77
N GLY A 70 -17.49 7.58 -5.07
CA GLY A 70 -16.82 7.11 -6.27
C GLY A 70 -16.72 5.59 -6.42
N SER A 71 -15.83 5.18 -7.33
CA SER A 71 -15.57 3.79 -7.67
C SER A 71 -14.11 3.42 -7.50
N TRP A 72 -13.80 2.12 -7.57
CA TRP A 72 -12.42 1.62 -7.55
C TRP A 72 -11.49 2.32 -8.57
N ARG A 73 -12.03 2.80 -9.70
CA ARG A 73 -11.26 3.53 -10.72
C ARG A 73 -10.78 4.89 -10.19
N ASP A 74 -11.65 5.57 -9.45
CA ASP A 74 -11.33 6.86 -8.83
C ASP A 74 -10.32 6.69 -7.69
N ALA A 75 -10.43 5.59 -6.95
CA ALA A 75 -9.47 5.23 -5.91
C ALA A 75 -8.07 4.93 -6.47
N LEU A 76 -7.99 4.17 -7.57
CA LEU A 76 -6.70 3.93 -8.24
C LEU A 76 -6.10 5.22 -8.80
N ARG A 77 -6.91 6.08 -9.42
CA ARG A 77 -6.43 7.37 -9.92
C ARG A 77 -5.90 8.25 -8.78
N MET A 78 -6.61 8.33 -7.66
CA MET A 78 -6.15 9.06 -6.48
C MET A 78 -4.84 8.48 -5.93
N ALA A 79 -4.71 7.16 -5.87
CA ALA A 79 -3.47 6.53 -5.45
C ALA A 79 -2.31 6.81 -6.42
N GLU A 80 -2.55 6.76 -7.73
CA GLU A 80 -1.53 7.07 -8.74
C GLU A 80 -1.08 8.54 -8.67
N ASP A 81 -2.02 9.47 -8.55
CA ASP A 81 -1.75 10.91 -8.56
C ASP A 81 -1.14 11.43 -7.25
N ALA A 82 -1.66 10.99 -6.10
CA ALA A 82 -1.28 11.53 -4.78
C ALA A 82 -0.32 10.61 -4.00
N HIS A 83 -0.40 9.29 -4.21
CA HIS A 83 0.32 8.29 -3.42
C HIS A 83 1.02 7.22 -4.28
N PRO A 84 1.92 7.58 -5.21
CA PRO A 84 2.47 6.65 -6.20
C PRO A 84 3.26 5.47 -5.62
N LEU A 85 3.65 5.57 -4.34
CA LEU A 85 4.33 4.49 -3.62
C LEU A 85 3.36 3.53 -2.93
N VAL A 86 2.07 3.85 -2.83
CA VAL A 86 1.06 3.00 -2.21
C VAL A 86 0.64 1.90 -3.20
N ALA A 87 0.68 0.66 -2.73
CA ALA A 87 0.17 -0.47 -3.49
C ALA A 87 -1.35 -0.58 -3.32
N SER A 88 -2.07 -0.51 -4.43
CA SER A 88 -3.53 -0.51 -4.44
C SER A 88 -4.10 -1.88 -4.85
N SER A 89 -5.16 -2.32 -4.20
CA SER A 89 -5.87 -3.56 -4.53
C SER A 89 -7.38 -3.34 -4.45
N ILE A 90 -8.11 -4.07 -5.28
CA ILE A 90 -9.57 -3.95 -5.39
C ILE A 90 -10.22 -5.09 -4.60
N VAL A 91 -11.29 -4.80 -3.87
CA VAL A 91 -12.16 -5.78 -3.23
C VAL A 91 -13.45 -5.83 -4.03
N ALA A 92 -13.85 -7.01 -4.49
CA ALA A 92 -14.94 -7.15 -5.44
C ALA A 92 -15.77 -8.41 -5.22
N ASP A 93 -17.04 -8.38 -5.59
CA ASP A 93 -17.83 -9.58 -5.69
C ASP A 93 -17.47 -10.37 -6.97
N PRO A 94 -17.66 -11.70 -6.98
CA PRO A 94 -17.42 -12.51 -8.18
C PRO A 94 -18.21 -12.04 -9.41
N ALA A 95 -19.35 -11.40 -9.20
CA ALA A 95 -20.18 -10.82 -10.26
C ALA A 95 -19.54 -9.59 -10.93
N ASP A 96 -18.63 -8.90 -10.25
CA ASP A 96 -17.98 -7.67 -10.73
C ASP A 96 -16.68 -7.94 -11.48
N LEU A 97 -16.17 -9.18 -11.47
CA LEU A 97 -14.95 -9.59 -12.18
C LEU A 97 -14.91 -9.16 -13.66
N PRO A 98 -16.00 -9.24 -14.45
CA PRO A 98 -15.98 -8.75 -15.83
C PRO A 98 -15.67 -7.25 -15.95
N SER A 99 -16.04 -6.46 -14.94
CA SER A 99 -15.80 -5.01 -14.86
C SER A 99 -14.37 -4.65 -14.45
N LEU A 100 -13.59 -5.65 -14.01
CA LEU A 100 -12.19 -5.51 -13.57
C LEU A 100 -11.18 -5.95 -14.64
N ALA A 101 -11.62 -6.15 -15.88
CA ALA A 101 -10.75 -6.59 -16.97
C ALA A 101 -9.51 -5.69 -17.15
N ASP A 102 -9.65 -4.38 -16.91
CA ASP A 102 -8.59 -3.38 -17.02
C ASP A 102 -8.01 -2.92 -15.66
N ALA A 103 -8.27 -3.66 -14.58
CA ALA A 103 -7.82 -3.28 -13.24
C ALA A 103 -6.28 -3.22 -13.13
N TYR A 104 -5.59 -4.25 -13.61
CA TYR A 104 -4.12 -4.33 -13.56
C TYR A 104 -3.46 -3.29 -14.46
N ASP A 105 -4.02 -3.02 -15.65
CA ASP A 105 -3.53 -1.98 -16.55
C ASP A 105 -3.62 -0.56 -15.94
N ARG A 106 -4.48 -0.39 -14.93
CA ARG A 106 -4.67 0.85 -14.16
C ARG A 106 -3.87 0.89 -12.86
N GLY A 107 -2.96 -0.05 -12.65
CA GLY A 107 -2.09 -0.07 -11.48
C GLY A 107 -2.65 -0.80 -10.26
N ALA A 108 -3.77 -1.52 -10.38
CA ALA A 108 -4.16 -2.45 -9.32
C ALA A 108 -3.09 -3.55 -9.20
N CYS A 109 -2.55 -3.73 -8.00
CA CYS A 109 -1.56 -4.75 -7.68
C CYS A 109 -2.20 -6.09 -7.31
N GLY A 110 -3.52 -6.14 -7.15
CA GLY A 110 -4.26 -7.36 -6.83
C GLY A 110 -5.77 -7.16 -6.73
N THR A 111 -6.48 -8.27 -6.53
CA THR A 111 -7.91 -8.28 -6.28
C THR A 111 -8.27 -9.28 -5.18
N LEU A 112 -9.08 -8.86 -4.21
CA LEU A 112 -9.70 -9.72 -3.21
C LEU A 112 -11.16 -9.95 -3.58
N LEU A 113 -11.59 -11.20 -3.51
CA LEU A 113 -12.96 -11.57 -3.76
C LEU A 113 -13.76 -11.65 -2.46
N LYS A 114 -14.98 -11.12 -2.50
CA LYS A 114 -15.99 -11.33 -1.46
C LYS A 114 -16.63 -12.73 -1.59
N PRO A 115 -16.93 -13.44 -0.49
CA PRO A 115 -16.61 -13.09 0.89
C PRO A 115 -15.09 -13.15 1.14
N ILE A 116 -14.58 -12.15 1.84
CA ILE A 116 -13.13 -11.95 1.99
C ILE A 116 -12.55 -13.06 2.86
N ASP A 117 -11.72 -13.92 2.25
CA ASP A 117 -10.90 -14.87 2.99
C ASP A 117 -9.77 -14.13 3.70
N SER A 118 -9.76 -14.20 5.03
CA SER A 118 -8.80 -13.47 5.86
C SER A 118 -7.36 -13.92 5.62
N GLY A 119 -7.12 -15.21 5.36
CA GLY A 119 -5.80 -15.73 5.03
C GLY A 119 -5.26 -15.11 3.74
N ARG A 120 -6.08 -15.04 2.69
CA ARG A 120 -5.76 -14.37 1.43
C ARG A 120 -5.57 -12.86 1.62
N ALA A 121 -6.41 -12.20 2.41
CA ALA A 121 -6.26 -10.77 2.68
C ALA A 121 -4.93 -10.46 3.38
N ILE A 122 -4.58 -11.22 4.43
CA ILE A 122 -3.31 -11.07 5.16
C ILE A 122 -2.13 -11.30 4.22
N GLN A 123 -2.17 -12.37 3.41
CA GLN A 123 -1.09 -12.69 2.48
C GLN A 123 -0.94 -11.60 1.43
N LEU A 124 -2.04 -11.11 0.85
CA LEU A 124 -2.01 -10.05 -0.14
C LEU A 124 -1.45 -8.76 0.45
N ILE A 125 -1.96 -8.31 1.61
CA ILE A 125 -1.47 -7.07 2.26
C ILE A 125 0.04 -7.16 2.54
N ARG A 126 0.53 -8.32 2.98
CA ARG A 126 1.97 -8.55 3.19
C ARG A 126 2.77 -8.43 1.90
N VAL A 127 2.34 -9.10 0.84
CA VAL A 127 3.01 -9.04 -0.48
C VAL A 127 3.02 -7.61 -1.01
N LEU A 128 1.89 -6.90 -0.89
CA LEU A 128 1.79 -5.50 -1.33
C LEU A 128 2.72 -4.60 -0.51
N HIS A 129 2.73 -4.74 0.81
CA HIS A 129 3.62 -3.99 1.69
C HIS A 129 5.10 -4.26 1.40
N GLU A 130 5.48 -5.53 1.23
CA GLU A 130 6.85 -5.92 0.86
C GLU A 130 7.25 -5.33 -0.49
N ALA A 131 6.36 -5.36 -1.50
CA ALA A 131 6.62 -4.76 -2.80
C ALA A 131 6.82 -3.23 -2.73
N VAL A 132 6.11 -2.54 -1.84
CA VAL A 132 6.32 -1.11 -1.60
C VAL A 132 7.66 -0.87 -0.92
N CYS A 133 7.99 -1.64 0.12
CA CYS A 133 9.27 -1.55 0.81
C CYS A 133 10.46 -1.78 -0.13
N ASP A 134 10.35 -2.74 -1.06
CA ASP A 134 11.36 -3.03 -2.08
C ASP A 134 11.52 -1.87 -3.08
N ARG A 135 10.42 -1.27 -3.55
CA ARG A 135 10.50 -0.06 -4.41
C ARG A 135 11.14 1.11 -3.68
N THR A 136 10.88 1.26 -2.39
CA THR A 136 11.39 2.37 -1.60
C THR A 136 12.88 2.18 -1.26
N SER A 137 13.34 0.93 -1.13
CA SER A 137 14.76 0.63 -0.92
C SER A 137 15.59 0.92 -2.18
N VAL A 138 15.07 0.57 -3.36
CA VAL A 138 15.70 0.90 -4.66
C VAL A 138 15.82 2.42 -4.86
N LEU A 139 14.76 3.18 -4.55
CA LEU A 139 14.79 4.65 -4.65
C LEU A 139 15.77 5.30 -3.65
N ARG A 140 16.04 4.65 -2.51
CA ARG A 140 17.02 5.14 -1.52
C ARG A 140 18.46 4.88 -1.93
N ASP A 141 18.74 3.79 -2.65
CA ASP A 141 20.10 3.45 -3.10
C ASP A 141 20.59 4.42 -4.19
N ASP A 142 19.69 4.87 -5.07
CA ASP A 142 19.99 5.83 -6.15
C ASP A 142 20.36 7.24 -5.63
N SER A 143 19.93 7.59 -4.42
CA SER A 143 20.24 8.90 -3.80
C SER A 143 21.68 9.02 -3.26
N LEU A 144 22.47 7.94 -3.27
CA LEU A 144 23.87 7.95 -2.84
C LEU A 144 24.87 8.10 -4.00
N GLU A 145 24.44 8.12 -5.26
CA GLU A 145 25.34 8.30 -6.43
C GLU A 145 25.21 9.66 -7.13
N THR A 146 24.67 10.70 -6.48
CA THR A 146 24.67 12.08 -7.05
C THR A 146 25.33 13.12 -6.14
N ALA A 147 26.34 12.71 -5.35
CA ALA A 147 27.12 13.62 -4.52
C ALA A 147 28.64 13.43 -4.72
N LEU A 148 29.16 13.91 -5.84
CA LEU A 148 30.53 14.39 -5.89
C LEU A 148 30.56 15.85 -6.39
N PRO A 149 30.79 16.82 -5.50
CA PRO A 149 31.01 18.22 -5.86
C PRO A 149 32.38 18.36 -6.52
N GLY A 150 32.44 19.03 -7.67
CA GLY A 150 33.70 19.36 -8.32
C GLY A 150 34.58 20.25 -7.44
N ARG A 151 35.91 20.08 -7.54
CA ARG A 151 36.93 21.15 -7.53
C ARG A 151 38.37 20.58 -7.65
N PRO A 152 39.43 21.41 -7.82
CA PRO A 152 40.02 21.75 -9.12
C PRO A 152 41.54 21.44 -9.19
N SER A 153 42.17 21.77 -10.33
CA SER A 153 43.60 22.05 -10.53
C SER A 153 44.66 21.09 -9.94
N ALA A 154 45.31 20.32 -10.81
CA ALA A 154 46.68 19.86 -10.62
C ALA A 154 47.62 20.73 -11.48
N HIS A 155 48.54 21.42 -10.80
CA HIS A 155 49.65 22.19 -11.36
C HIS A 155 50.87 21.27 -11.57
N CYS A 156 51.77 21.65 -12.49
CA CYS A 156 53.14 21.15 -12.74
C CYS A 156 53.22 19.98 -13.75
N ARG A 157 53.96 20.06 -14.86
CA ARG A 157 55.29 20.65 -15.09
C ARG A 157 55.49 21.03 -16.55
#